data_AF-A0A3D4S5K3-F1
#
_entry.id   AF-A0A3D4S5K3-F1
#
_cell.length_a   1.000
_cell.length_b   1.000
_cell.length_c   1.000
_cell.angle_alpha   90.00
_cell.angle_beta   90.00
_cell.angle_gamma   90.00
#
_symmetry.space_group_name_H-M   'P 1'
#
loop_
_entity.id
_entity.type
_entity.pdbx_description
1 polymer ?
#
loop_
_entity_poly.entity_id
_entity_poly.type
_entity_poly.pdbx_seq_one_letter_code
_entity_poly.pdbx_strand_id
1 'polypeptide(L)'
;MEIPLGENVEYRAATKPKKFPERTYGRGQKVFNAAVALFMAAAMLLAGVRIACGGLCSFVREGRYTAYLSGDEELKLETVPLLGVRGAYERIDTYGGREDADELLERLSAKDVRTESIGDVTVIYAFSPFLPQSVTVLGERTNVMIALSRGKMVVGTPLIKGSY
;
A
#
# COMPACT_ATOMS: atom_id res chain seq x y z
N MET A 1 -39.62 -72.81 -55.98
CA MET A 1 -38.36 -72.10 -55.74
C MET A 1 -38.37 -71.72 -54.27
N GLU A 2 -37.85 -72.62 -53.43
CA GLU A 2 -37.88 -72.51 -51.98
C GLU A 2 -36.60 -71.81 -51.52
N ILE A 3 -36.75 -70.78 -50.69
CA ILE A 3 -35.64 -70.02 -50.13
C ILE A 3 -35.27 -70.71 -48.81
N PRO A 4 -34.03 -71.21 -48.62
CA PRO A 4 -33.66 -71.81 -47.35
C PRO A 4 -33.48 -70.71 -46.30
N LEU A 5 -34.24 -70.80 -45.20
CA LEU A 5 -33.97 -70.02 -44.00
C LEU A 5 -32.67 -70.52 -43.38
N GLY A 6 -31.59 -69.74 -43.54
CA GLY A 6 -30.37 -69.93 -42.77
C GLY A 6 -30.62 -69.61 -41.30
N GLU A 7 -30.53 -70.64 -40.45
CA GLU A 7 -30.45 -70.50 -39.00
C GLU A 7 -29.15 -69.80 -38.56
N ASN A 8 -29.24 -69.16 -37.38
CA ASN A 8 -28.18 -68.62 -36.54
C ASN A 8 -27.82 -67.13 -36.74
N VAL A 9 -28.77 -66.25 -36.40
CA VAL A 9 -28.42 -64.90 -35.91
C VAL A 9 -28.33 -64.98 -34.39
N GLU A 10 -27.12 -65.12 -33.84
CA GLU A 10 -26.87 -64.92 -32.41
C GLU A 10 -27.17 -63.47 -32.05
N TYR A 11 -28.26 -63.25 -31.32
CA TYR A 11 -28.54 -61.96 -30.68
C TYR A 11 -27.56 -61.77 -29.52
N ARG A 12 -26.47 -61.03 -29.75
CA ARG A 12 -25.62 -60.52 -28.66
C ARG A 12 -26.47 -59.59 -27.80
N ALA A 13 -26.66 -59.96 -26.54
CA ALA A 13 -27.31 -59.12 -25.55
C ALA A 13 -26.65 -57.73 -25.50
N ALA A 14 -27.46 -56.68 -25.51
CA ALA A 14 -26.99 -55.31 -25.41
C ALA A 14 -26.11 -55.15 -24.17
N THR A 15 -24.85 -54.78 -24.39
CA THR A 15 -23.92 -54.45 -23.31
C THR A 15 -24.50 -53.29 -22.50
N LYS A 16 -24.69 -53.49 -21.19
CA LYS A 16 -25.14 -52.43 -20.29
C LYS A 16 -24.27 -51.17 -20.51
N PRO A 17 -24.87 -49.97 -20.64
CA PRO A 17 -24.09 -48.76 -20.84
C PRO A 17 -23.13 -48.59 -19.65
N LYS A 18 -21.83 -48.41 -19.95
CA LYS A 18 -20.83 -48.04 -18.94
C LYS A 18 -21.34 -46.77 -18.25
N LYS A 19 -21.61 -46.84 -16.94
CA LYS A 19 -21.83 -45.63 -16.14
C LYS A 19 -20.57 -44.77 -16.26
N PHE A 20 -20.68 -43.62 -16.92
CA PHE A 20 -19.64 -42.61 -16.88
C PHE A 20 -19.51 -42.13 -15.43
N PRO A 21 -18.29 -41.98 -14.90
CA PRO A 21 -18.11 -41.46 -13.54
C PRO A 21 -18.70 -40.05 -13.50
N GLU A 22 -19.56 -39.79 -12.51
CA GLU A 22 -20.03 -38.43 -12.22
C GLU A 22 -18.79 -37.54 -12.05
N ARG A 23 -18.64 -36.55 -12.95
CA ARG A 23 -17.61 -35.52 -12.79
C ARG A 23 -17.82 -34.89 -11.42
N THR A 24 -16.80 -34.97 -10.57
CA THR A 24 -16.76 -34.42 -9.22
C THR A 24 -16.70 -32.88 -9.26
N TYR A 25 -17.80 -32.27 -9.73
CA TYR A 25 -17.98 -30.83 -9.90
C TYR A 25 -17.78 -30.08 -8.57
N GLY A 26 -18.21 -30.68 -7.45
CA GLY A 26 -18.16 -30.05 -6.13
C GLY A 26 -16.75 -29.86 -5.55
N ARG A 27 -15.77 -30.70 -5.91
CA ARG A 27 -14.39 -30.56 -5.40
C ARG A 27 -13.63 -29.47 -6.16
N GLY A 28 -13.80 -29.39 -7.48
CA GLY A 28 -13.22 -28.34 -8.31
C GLY A 28 -13.78 -26.95 -7.95
N GLN A 29 -15.09 -26.84 -7.76
CA GLN A 29 -15.75 -25.58 -7.36
C GLN A 29 -15.25 -25.08 -5.99
N LYS A 30 -15.10 -25.98 -5.01
CA LYS A 30 -14.59 -25.62 -3.66
C LYS A 30 -13.14 -25.13 -3.70
N VAL A 31 -12.29 -25.80 -4.47
CA VAL A 31 -10.88 -25.40 -4.64
C VAL A 31 -10.79 -24.05 -5.38
N PHE A 32 -11.61 -23.85 -6.42
CA PHE A 32 -11.68 -22.57 -7.13
C PHE A 32 -12.13 -21.43 -6.21
N ASN A 33 -13.21 -21.62 -5.44
CA ASN A 33 -13.69 -20.61 -4.49
C ASN A 33 -12.66 -20.30 -3.39
N ALA A 34 -11.97 -21.33 -2.86
CA ALA A 34 -10.91 -21.15 -1.89
C ALA A 34 -9.71 -20.36 -2.48
N ALA A 35 -9.34 -20.65 -3.73
CA ALA A 35 -8.27 -19.94 -4.43
C ALA A 35 -8.64 -18.46 -4.68
N VAL A 36 -9.88 -18.19 -5.10
CA VAL A 36 -10.40 -16.81 -5.27
C VAL A 36 -10.41 -16.07 -3.94
N ALA A 37 -10.90 -16.70 -2.87
CA ALA A 37 -10.92 -16.08 -1.54
C ALA A 37 -9.51 -15.76 -1.04
N LEU A 38 -8.55 -16.67 -1.23
CA LEU A 38 -7.15 -16.45 -0.88
C LEU A 38 -6.54 -15.30 -1.69
N PHE A 39 -6.82 -15.25 -2.99
CA PHE A 39 -6.34 -14.17 -3.86
C PHE A 39 -6.89 -12.81 -3.41
N MET A 40 -8.19 -12.73 -3.09
CA MET A 40 -8.81 -11.52 -2.57
C MET A 40 -8.23 -11.10 -1.22
N ALA A 41 -7.99 -12.05 -0.32
CA ALA A 41 -7.33 -11.79 0.96
C ALA A 41 -5.91 -11.24 0.77
N ALA A 42 -5.13 -11.83 -0.14
CA ALA A 42 -3.79 -11.34 -0.48
C ALA A 42 -3.84 -9.94 -1.10
N ALA A 43 -4.79 -9.68 -2.01
CA ALA A 43 -4.98 -8.37 -2.63
C ALA A 43 -5.35 -7.29 -1.58
N MET A 44 -6.24 -7.61 -0.64
CA MET A 44 -6.59 -6.70 0.46
C MET A 44 -5.41 -6.42 1.39
N LEU A 45 -4.60 -7.45 1.70
CA LEU A 45 -3.36 -7.27 2.48
C LEU A 45 -2.38 -6.34 1.76
N LEU A 46 -2.14 -6.57 0.46
CA LEU A 46 -1.24 -5.74 -0.34
C LEU A 46 -1.75 -4.29 -0.47
N ALA A 47 -3.06 -4.10 -0.64
CA ALA A 47 -3.68 -2.78 -0.64
C ALA A 47 -3.54 -2.08 0.73
N GLY A 48 -3.76 -2.81 1.82
CA GLY A 48 -3.56 -2.32 3.19
C GLY A 48 -2.12 -1.88 3.43
N VAL A 49 -1.13 -2.69 3.03
CA VAL A 49 0.29 -2.33 3.09
C VAL A 49 0.58 -1.09 2.24
N ARG A 50 -0.04 -0.97 1.05
CA ARG A 50 0.16 0.20 0.18
C ARG A 50 -0.37 1.50 0.79
N ILE A 51 -1.47 1.42 1.54
CA ILE A 51 -2.06 2.54 2.27
C ILE A 51 -1.21 2.87 3.52
N ALA A 52 -0.76 1.86 4.27
CA ALA A 52 0.05 2.05 5.46
C ALA A 52 1.46 2.61 5.13
N CYS A 53 2.08 2.14 4.05
CA CYS A 53 3.39 2.62 3.57
C CYS A 53 3.23 3.66 2.44
N GLY A 54 2.17 4.48 2.53
CA GLY A 54 1.77 5.43 1.51
C GLY A 54 2.64 6.67 1.39
N GLY A 55 3.55 6.88 2.34
CA GLY A 55 4.31 8.11 2.49
C GLY A 55 3.69 9.00 3.56
N LEU A 56 4.01 10.30 3.52
CA LEU A 56 3.61 11.27 4.54
C LEU A 56 2.08 11.46 4.62
N CYS A 57 1.40 11.36 3.48
CA CYS A 57 -0.05 11.48 3.33
C CYS A 57 -0.86 10.45 4.13
N SER A 58 -0.26 9.34 4.54
CA SER A 58 -0.93 8.34 5.40
C SER A 58 -1.11 8.83 6.83
N PHE A 59 -0.32 9.81 7.26
CA PHE A 59 -0.25 10.32 8.63
C PHE A 59 -0.80 11.75 8.73
N VAL A 60 -0.55 12.59 7.75
CA VAL A 60 -1.12 13.94 7.69
C VAL A 60 -2.20 13.99 6.60
N ARG A 61 -3.39 14.49 6.91
CA ARG A 61 -4.54 14.52 5.98
C ARG A 61 -5.01 15.92 5.61
N GLU A 62 -4.44 16.94 6.24
CA GLU A 62 -4.80 18.33 6.03
C GLU A 62 -3.56 19.15 5.62
N GLY A 63 -3.80 20.21 4.86
CA GLY A 63 -2.75 21.07 4.33
C GLY A 63 -2.46 20.87 2.84
N ARG A 64 -1.42 21.55 2.38
CA ARG A 64 -0.96 21.52 0.98
C ARG A 64 0.13 20.47 0.83
N TYR A 65 0.05 19.68 -0.23
CA TYR A 65 0.99 18.61 -0.51
C TYR A 65 1.90 18.97 -1.69
N THR A 66 3.20 18.75 -1.52
CA THR A 66 4.18 18.87 -2.59
C THR A 66 5.02 17.59 -2.64
N ALA A 67 5.11 16.97 -3.82
CA ALA A 67 6.06 15.89 -4.09
C ALA A 67 7.14 16.36 -5.06
N TYR A 68 8.39 16.00 -4.79
CA TYR A 68 9.53 16.29 -5.66
C TYR A 68 9.95 15.02 -6.40
N LEU A 69 9.71 15.00 -7.70
CA LEU A 69 9.92 13.86 -8.59
C LEU A 69 11.34 13.85 -9.17
N SER A 70 11.58 12.89 -10.07
CA SER A 70 12.85 12.80 -10.81
C SER A 70 13.15 14.10 -11.55
N GLY A 71 14.37 14.61 -11.42
CA GLY A 71 14.77 15.88 -12.03
C GLY A 71 14.26 17.12 -11.31
N ASP A 72 13.84 16.97 -10.04
CA ASP A 72 13.36 18.05 -9.17
C ASP A 72 12.05 18.72 -9.63
N GLU A 73 11.29 18.03 -10.47
CA GLU A 73 9.93 18.46 -10.84
C GLU A 73 9.01 18.45 -9.61
N GLU A 74 8.25 19.52 -9.43
CA GLU A 74 7.35 19.71 -8.30
C GLU A 74 5.90 19.38 -8.69
N LEU A 75 5.32 18.35 -8.07
CA LEU A 75 3.88 18.12 -8.09
C LEU A 75 3.25 18.78 -6.86
N LYS A 76 2.54 19.88 -7.08
CA LYS A 76 1.83 20.63 -6.02
C LYS A 76 0.33 20.35 -6.06
N LEU A 77 -0.22 20.01 -4.91
CA LEU A 77 -1.65 19.78 -4.70
C LEU A 77 -2.13 20.66 -3.54
N GLU A 78 -3.26 21.34 -3.73
CA GLU A 78 -3.85 22.19 -2.67
C GLU A 78 -4.34 21.39 -1.46
N THR A 79 -4.51 20.07 -1.61
CA THR A 79 -4.97 19.16 -0.58
C THR A 79 -4.09 17.91 -0.53
N VAL A 80 -3.95 17.32 0.65
CA VAL A 80 -3.22 16.05 0.80
C VAL A 80 -3.96 14.89 0.10
N PRO A 81 -3.33 14.19 -0.85
CA PRO A 81 -3.97 13.08 -1.55
C PRO A 81 -4.17 11.87 -0.63
N LEU A 82 -5.08 10.97 -1.02
CA LEU A 82 -5.28 9.72 -0.28
C LEU A 82 -4.02 8.83 -0.29
N LEU A 83 -3.27 8.86 -1.40
CA LEU A 83 -2.07 8.09 -1.66
C LEU A 83 -0.94 9.02 -2.13
N GLY A 84 0.25 8.83 -1.55
CA GLY A 84 1.44 9.62 -1.84
C GLY A 84 2.22 9.10 -3.02
N VAL A 85 3.17 9.92 -3.47
CA VAL A 85 4.05 9.59 -4.58
C VAL A 85 5.25 8.81 -4.07
N ARG A 86 5.38 7.56 -4.53
CA ARG A 86 6.44 6.66 -4.06
C ARG A 86 7.82 7.13 -4.50
N GLY A 87 8.75 7.10 -3.56
CA GLY A 87 10.17 7.31 -3.83
C GLY A 87 10.56 8.77 -4.08
N ALA A 88 9.61 9.69 -3.92
CA ALA A 88 9.82 11.13 -4.00
C ALA A 88 10.08 11.71 -2.60
N TYR A 89 10.72 12.89 -2.57
CA TYR A 89 10.63 13.72 -1.37
C TYR A 89 9.19 14.25 -1.29
N GLU A 90 8.57 14.17 -0.13
CA GLU A 90 7.23 14.69 0.11
C GLU A 90 7.30 15.80 1.16
N ARG A 91 6.47 16.81 0.99
CA ARG A 91 6.29 17.94 1.89
C ARG A 91 4.80 18.18 2.08
N ILE A 92 4.38 18.39 3.34
CA ILE A 92 3.05 18.86 3.67
C ILE A 92 3.17 20.14 4.50
N ASP A 93 2.57 21.22 4.00
CA ASP A 93 2.43 22.48 4.69
C ASP A 93 1.05 22.53 5.35
N THR A 94 1.03 22.57 6.68
CA THR A 94 -0.20 22.59 7.48
C THR A 94 -0.08 23.59 8.65
N TYR A 95 -1.13 23.68 9.45
CA TYR A 95 -1.13 24.42 10.70
C TYR A 95 -0.90 23.46 11.87
N GLY A 96 -0.26 23.95 12.92
CA GLY A 96 0.05 23.14 14.09
C GLY A 96 1.13 23.77 14.97
N GLY A 97 1.13 23.35 16.22
CA GLY A 97 2.13 23.68 17.22
C GLY A 97 2.98 22.48 17.61
N ARG A 98 3.66 22.62 18.74
CA ARG A 98 4.51 21.55 19.28
C ARG A 98 3.71 20.30 19.64
N GLU A 99 2.52 20.45 20.20
CA GLU A 99 1.64 19.34 20.57
C GLU A 99 1.23 18.51 19.35
N ASP A 100 0.83 19.17 18.24
CA ASP A 100 0.47 18.48 16.99
C ASP A 100 1.67 17.73 16.38
N ALA A 101 2.88 18.30 16.50
CA ALA A 101 4.10 17.64 16.06
C ALA A 101 4.42 16.41 16.90
N ASP A 102 4.27 16.49 18.22
CA ASP A 102 4.51 15.36 19.13
C ASP A 102 3.48 14.23 18.88
N GLU A 103 2.20 14.56 18.66
CA GLU A 103 1.16 13.59 18.26
C GLU A 103 1.50 12.94 16.91
N LEU A 104 1.96 13.72 15.93
CA LEU A 104 2.38 13.20 14.64
C LEU A 104 3.57 12.24 14.76
N LEU A 105 4.56 12.56 15.59
CA LEU A 105 5.71 11.69 15.86
C LEU A 105 5.25 10.37 16.50
N GLU A 106 4.32 10.42 17.44
CA GLU A 106 3.74 9.22 18.06
C GLU A 106 3.02 8.33 17.02
N ARG A 107 2.16 8.93 16.18
CA ARG A 107 1.45 8.24 15.09
C ARG A 107 2.40 7.62 14.07
N LEU A 108 3.53 8.27 13.81
CA LEU A 108 4.60 7.77 12.96
C LEU A 108 5.48 6.72 13.67
N SER A 109 5.29 6.48 14.98
CA SER A 109 6.25 5.74 15.82
C SER A 109 7.68 6.24 15.59
N ALA A 110 7.83 7.55 15.44
CA ALA A 110 9.07 8.20 15.10
C ALA A 110 9.84 8.54 16.37
N LYS A 111 11.12 8.18 16.40
CA LYS A 111 12.03 8.60 17.47
C LYS A 111 12.64 9.94 17.10
N ASP A 112 12.50 10.94 17.97
CA ASP A 112 13.26 12.19 17.87
C ASP A 112 14.76 11.88 17.96
N VAL A 113 15.49 12.26 16.92
CA VAL A 113 16.93 12.07 16.83
C VAL A 113 17.66 13.36 17.15
N ARG A 114 17.08 14.51 16.77
CA ARG A 114 17.66 15.83 16.98
C ARG A 114 16.59 16.89 16.86
N THR A 115 16.57 17.83 17.80
CA THR A 115 15.77 19.06 17.71
C THR A 115 16.70 20.27 17.71
N GLU A 116 16.47 21.20 16.80
CA GLU A 116 17.19 22.48 16.69
C GLU A 116 16.20 23.64 16.77
N SER A 117 16.67 24.81 17.21
CA SER A 117 15.86 26.03 17.20
C SER A 117 16.69 27.18 16.67
N ILE A 118 16.16 27.86 15.65
CA ILE A 118 16.81 28.97 14.94
C ILE A 118 15.81 30.12 14.89
N GLY A 119 16.00 31.12 15.76
CA GLY A 119 15.03 32.20 15.94
C GLY A 119 13.67 31.64 16.37
N ASP A 120 12.62 31.94 15.61
CA ASP A 120 11.24 31.51 15.86
C ASP A 120 10.88 30.16 15.19
N VAL A 121 11.88 29.44 14.67
CA VAL A 121 11.69 28.15 14.00
C VAL A 121 12.28 27.03 14.85
N THR A 122 11.47 26.04 15.19
CA THR A 122 11.93 24.79 15.80
C THR A 122 11.89 23.68 14.75
N VAL A 123 13.01 22.99 14.55
CA VAL A 123 13.14 21.91 13.58
C VAL A 123 13.41 20.60 14.31
N ILE A 124 12.59 19.59 14.05
CA ILE A 124 12.70 18.25 14.63
C ILE A 124 13.09 17.28 13.51
N TYR A 125 14.19 16.57 13.69
CA TYR A 125 14.65 15.49 12.84
C TYR A 125 14.36 14.17 13.56
N ALA A 126 13.55 13.32 12.94
CA ALA A 126 13.13 12.06 13.53
C ALA A 126 13.31 10.89 12.56
N PHE A 127 13.26 9.68 13.11
CA PHE A 127 13.26 8.43 12.34
C PHE A 127 12.02 7.60 12.65
N SER A 128 11.22 7.32 11.63
CA SER A 128 10.06 6.42 11.64
C SER A 128 10.36 5.11 10.89
N PRO A 129 10.00 3.94 11.43
CA PRO A 129 10.10 2.68 10.69
C PRO A 129 9.09 2.56 9.53
N PHE A 130 8.07 3.41 9.46
CA PHE A 130 7.01 3.33 8.46
C PHE A 130 7.29 4.12 7.18
N LEU A 131 8.32 4.95 7.18
CA LEU A 131 8.70 5.75 6.02
C LEU A 131 9.87 5.11 5.26
N PRO A 132 9.75 4.94 3.93
CA PRO A 132 10.62 4.04 3.17
C PRO A 132 12.01 4.59 2.88
N GLN A 133 12.16 5.92 2.81
CA GLN A 133 13.43 6.58 2.47
C GLN A 133 14.00 7.25 3.69
N SER A 134 15.33 7.25 3.84
CA SER A 134 16.01 7.94 4.93
C SER A 134 17.32 8.54 4.44
N VAL A 135 17.76 9.61 5.07
CA VAL A 135 19.06 10.25 4.84
C VAL A 135 19.85 10.33 6.14
N THR A 136 21.15 10.52 6.04
CA THR A 136 22.01 10.76 7.20
C THR A 136 22.32 12.25 7.28
N VAL A 137 21.93 12.90 8.37
CA VAL A 137 22.20 14.31 8.66
C VAL A 137 23.05 14.38 9.91
N LEU A 138 24.25 14.98 9.81
CA LEU A 138 25.18 15.14 10.95
C LEU A 138 25.50 13.84 11.69
N GLY A 139 25.59 12.72 10.97
CA GLY A 139 25.87 11.38 11.54
C GLY A 139 24.64 10.60 11.98
N GLU A 140 23.46 11.24 11.98
CA GLU A 140 22.22 10.66 12.45
C GLU A 140 21.28 10.30 11.30
N ARG A 141 20.64 9.13 11.37
CA ARG A 141 19.70 8.67 10.34
C ARG A 141 18.31 9.25 10.59
N THR A 142 17.76 9.97 9.61
CA THR A 142 16.44 10.61 9.67
C THR A 142 15.62 10.33 8.42
N ASN A 143 14.30 10.30 8.57
CA ASN A 143 13.35 10.24 7.45
C ASN A 143 12.08 11.06 7.67
N VAL A 144 12.05 11.86 8.73
CA VAL A 144 11.02 12.83 8.99
C VAL A 144 11.71 14.09 9.45
N MET A 145 11.34 15.21 8.85
CA MET A 145 11.71 16.53 9.32
C MET A 145 10.45 17.33 9.53
N ILE A 146 10.29 17.91 10.72
CA ILE A 146 9.17 18.79 11.07
C ILE A 146 9.75 20.16 11.37
N ALA A 147 9.26 21.21 10.72
CA ALA A 147 9.57 22.59 11.05
C ALA A 147 8.32 23.29 11.59
N LEU A 148 8.47 23.94 12.74
CA LEU A 148 7.42 24.65 13.44
C LEU A 148 7.75 26.13 13.49
N SER A 149 6.83 26.98 13.08
CA SER A 149 6.96 28.43 13.26
C SER A 149 5.61 29.12 13.33
N ARG A 150 5.37 29.88 14.42
CA ARG A 150 4.19 30.76 14.57
C ARG A 150 2.85 30.11 14.19
N GLY A 151 2.61 28.88 14.66
CA GLY A 151 1.38 28.10 14.39
C GLY A 151 1.32 27.43 13.02
N LYS A 152 2.39 27.51 12.23
CA LYS A 152 2.57 26.73 11.00
C LYS A 152 3.47 25.53 11.29
N MET A 153 3.13 24.43 10.64
CA MET A 153 3.89 23.19 10.69
C MET A 153 4.16 22.71 9.26
N VAL A 154 5.43 22.52 8.92
CA VAL A 154 5.85 21.92 7.65
C VAL A 154 6.46 20.57 7.98
N VAL A 155 5.98 19.52 7.31
CA VAL A 155 6.45 18.16 7.52
C VAL A 155 7.02 17.63 6.22
N GLY A 156 8.20 17.03 6.26
CA GLY A 156 8.89 16.49 5.10
C GLY A 156 9.40 15.06 5.31
N THR A 157 9.45 14.29 4.22
CA THR A 157 10.12 12.98 4.15
C THR A 157 10.99 12.90 2.90
N PRO A 158 12.26 12.44 2.97
CA PRO A 158 13.01 12.23 4.20
C PRO A 158 13.39 13.55 4.91
N LEU A 159 13.38 14.68 4.18
CA LEU A 159 13.61 16.04 4.70
C LEU A 159 12.63 17.03 4.04
N ILE A 160 12.53 18.22 4.61
CA ILE A 160 11.85 19.35 3.96
C ILE A 160 12.77 19.95 2.90
N LYS A 161 12.28 20.03 1.67
CA LYS A 161 12.97 20.70 0.57
C LYS A 161 12.46 22.14 0.41
N GLY A 162 13.38 23.06 0.11
CA GLY A 162 13.10 24.49 0.01
C GLY A 162 12.97 25.20 1.36
N SER A 163 12.39 26.40 1.37
CA SER A 163 12.18 27.21 2.57
C SER A 163 10.98 26.74 3.39
N TYR A 164 11.06 26.86 4.71
CA TYR A 164 10.01 26.51 5.66
C TYR A 164 9.98 27.51 6.82
#